data_AF-A0A8S3WJS5-F1
#
_entry.id   AF-A0A8S3WJS5-F1
#
_cell.length_a   1.000
_cell.length_b   1.000
_cell.length_c   1.000
_cell.angle_alpha   90.00
_cell.angle_beta   90.00
_cell.angle_gamma   90.00
#
_symmetry.space_group_name_H-M   'P 1'
#
loop_
_entity.id
_entity.type
_entity.pdbx_description
1 polymer ?
#
loop_
_entity_poly.entity_id
_entity_poly.type
_entity_poly.pdbx_seq_one_letter_code
_entity_poly.pdbx_strand_id
1 'polypeptide(L)'
;MSAIEEIDMDYFITLIQEREIIWDKSHVDFKNKNLKTKAWEKISKVLFPDYENFTPERKNKVGNDLVKKWKSISSSKIIFSDT
;
A
#
# COMPACT_ATOMS: atom_id res chain seq x y z
N MET A 1 7.12 11.31 -14.13
CA MET A 1 6.15 10.21 -14.20
C MET A 1 6.35 9.34 -12.98
N SER A 2 5.42 9.43 -12.03
CA SER A 2 5.38 8.51 -10.89
C SER A 2 4.82 7.18 -11.38
N ALA A 3 5.43 6.05 -11.00
CA ALA A 3 4.98 4.72 -11.43
C ALA A 3 3.57 4.34 -10.94
N ILE A 4 2.97 5.18 -10.10
CA ILE A 4 1.66 5.01 -9.47
C ILE A 4 0.54 5.68 -10.28
N GLU A 5 0.85 6.42 -11.35
CA GLU A 5 -0.17 7.13 -12.14
C GLU A 5 -1.08 6.17 -12.93
N GLU A 6 -0.65 4.92 -13.12
CA GLU A 6 -1.37 3.89 -13.90
C GLU A 6 -2.09 2.84 -13.05
N ILE A 7 -2.02 2.90 -11.71
CA ILE A 7 -2.70 1.91 -10.87
C ILE A 7 -4.18 2.26 -10.68
N ASP A 8 -5.03 1.25 -10.67
CA ASP A 8 -6.43 1.37 -10.28
C ASP A 8 -6.52 1.73 -8.78
N MET A 9 -7.06 2.92 -8.49
CA MET A 9 -7.15 3.44 -7.12
C MET A 9 -8.16 2.67 -6.27
N ASP A 10 -9.29 2.24 -6.84
CA ASP A 10 -10.33 1.51 -6.10
C ASP A 10 -9.82 0.12 -5.73
N TYR A 11 -9.12 -0.52 -6.67
CA TYR A 11 -8.46 -1.79 -6.40
C TYR A 11 -7.35 -1.65 -5.36
N PHE A 12 -6.53 -0.60 -5.46
CA PHE A 12 -5.49 -0.31 -4.45
C PHE A 12 -6.06 -0.11 -3.04
N ILE A 13 -7.15 0.64 -2.91
CA ILE A 13 -7.83 0.87 -1.64
C ILE A 13 -8.36 -0.45 -1.07
N THR A 14 -9.02 -1.26 -1.90
CA THR A 14 -9.54 -2.58 -1.51
C THR A 14 -8.42 -3.46 -0.95
N LEU A 15 -7.27 -3.54 -1.63
CA LEU A 15 -6.12 -4.33 -1.18
C LEU A 15 -5.56 -3.85 0.17
N ILE A 16 -5.60 -2.54 0.44
CA ILE A 16 -5.17 -2.00 1.74
C ILE A 16 -6.20 -2.31 2.82
N GLN A 17 -7.49 -2.16 2.53
CA GLN A 17 -8.57 -2.43 3.47
C GLN A 17 -8.54 -3.88 3.97
N GLU A 18 -8.31 -4.84 3.08
CA GLU A 18 -8.10 -6.27 3.40
C GLU A 18 -6.91 -6.54 4.33
N ARG A 19 -5.97 -5.59 4.45
CA ARG A 19 -4.72 -5.73 5.20
C ARG A 19 -4.72 -4.74 6.35
N GLU A 20 -5.53 -5.04 7.36
CA GLU A 20 -5.70 -4.26 8.61
C GLU A 20 -4.36 -3.87 9.25
N ILE A 21 -3.33 -4.73 9.14
CA ILE A 21 -1.98 -4.42 9.66
C ILE A 21 -1.37 -3.12 9.11
N ILE A 22 -1.84 -2.62 7.96
CA ILE A 22 -1.35 -1.40 7.32
C ILE A 22 -1.99 -0.16 7.96
N TRP A 23 -3.30 -0.18 8.20
CA TRP A 23 -4.08 1.02 8.52
C TRP A 23 -4.73 0.98 9.91
N ASP A 24 -5.10 -0.20 10.40
CA ASP A 24 -5.75 -0.36 11.68
C ASP A 24 -4.73 -0.30 12.82
N LYS A 25 -4.84 0.75 13.64
CA LYS A 25 -3.98 0.98 14.81
C LYS A 25 -4.28 0.01 15.96
N SER A 26 -5.46 -0.62 15.95
CA SER A 26 -5.89 -1.58 16.97
C SER A 26 -5.32 -2.97 16.72
N HIS A 27 -4.94 -3.28 15.47
CA HIS A 27 -4.35 -4.55 15.08
C HIS A 27 -3.06 -4.84 15.88
N VAL A 28 -2.96 -6.06 16.43
CA VAL A 28 -1.84 -6.50 17.29
C VAL A 28 -0.48 -6.31 16.60
N ASP A 29 -0.41 -6.63 15.32
CA ASP A 29 0.78 -6.48 14.48
C ASP A 29 0.98 -5.09 13.86
N PHE A 30 0.16 -4.08 14.19
CA PHE A 30 0.33 -2.75 13.61
C PHE A 30 1.70 -2.13 13.91
N LYS A 31 2.31 -2.46 15.05
CA LYS A 31 3.67 -2.00 15.40
C LYS A 31 4.77 -2.83 14.72
N ASN A 32 4.43 -3.96 14.09
CA ASN A 32 5.38 -4.86 13.46
C ASN A 32 5.76 -4.37 12.05
N LYS A 33 6.91 -3.69 11.97
CA LYS A 33 7.44 -3.15 10.71
C LYS A 33 7.69 -4.24 9.67
N ASN A 34 8.13 -5.43 10.08
CA ASN A 34 8.42 -6.53 9.15
C ASN A 34 7.14 -7.05 8.47
N LEU A 35 6.06 -7.18 9.23
CA LEU A 35 4.77 -7.60 8.67
C LEU A 35 4.18 -6.52 7.76
N LYS A 36 4.30 -5.24 8.13
CA LYS A 36 3.92 -4.12 7.25
C LYS A 36 4.69 -4.15 5.93
N THR A 37 6.01 -4.31 5.97
CA THR A 37 6.82 -4.43 4.75
C THR A 37 6.35 -5.59 3.87
N LYS A 38 6.09 -6.77 4.45
CA LYS A 38 5.55 -7.92 3.71
C LYS A 38 4.18 -7.64 3.09
N ALA A 39 3.30 -6.93 3.79
CA ALA A 39 2.00 -6.56 3.23
C ALA A 39 2.11 -5.57 2.08
N TRP A 40 2.97 -4.56 2.19
CA TRP A 40 3.26 -3.65 1.07
C TRP A 40 3.89 -4.36 -0.12
N GLU A 41 4.77 -5.32 0.11
CA GLU A 41 5.35 -6.15 -0.94
C GLU A 41 4.26 -6.96 -1.65
N LYS A 42 3.35 -7.60 -0.90
CA LYS A 42 2.20 -8.32 -1.47
C LYS A 42 1.31 -7.40 -2.32
N ILE A 43 0.99 -6.21 -1.84
CA ILE A 43 0.21 -5.24 -2.62
C ILE A 43 0.95 -4.87 -3.91
N SER A 44 2.26 -4.64 -3.81
CA SER A 44 3.07 -4.26 -4.97
C SER A 44 3.11 -5.37 -6.03
N LYS A 45 3.18 -6.66 -5.62
CA LYS A 45 3.09 -7.81 -6.54
C LYS A 45 1.75 -7.92 -7.25
N VAL A 46 0.68 -7.56 -6.56
CA VAL A 46 -0.68 -7.60 -7.12
C VAL A 46 -0.92 -6.46 -8.09
N LEU A 47 -0.42 -5.26 -7.78
CA LEU A 47 -0.58 -4.07 -8.63
C LEU A 47 0.34 -4.06 -9.85
N PHE A 48 1.53 -4.66 -9.72
CA PHE A 48 2.55 -4.66 -10.76
C PHE A 48 2.88 -6.10 -11.13
N PRO A 49 2.35 -6.65 -12.24
CA PRO A 49 2.65 -8.01 -12.67
C PRO A 49 4.15 -8.29 -12.85
N ASP A 50 4.90 -7.27 -13.27
CA ASP A 50 6.36 -7.34 -13.44
C ASP A 50 7.16 -7.05 -12.16
N TYR A 51 6.50 -6.96 -11.01
CA TYR A 51 7.16 -6.59 -9.75
C TYR A 51 8.35 -7.50 -9.43
N GLU A 52 8.26 -8.80 -9.71
CA GLU A 52 9.35 -9.73 -9.44
C GLU A 52 10.62 -9.39 -10.24
N ASN A 53 10.45 -8.87 -11.46
CA ASN A 53 11.53 -8.45 -12.35
C ASN A 53 12.09 -7.07 -12.02
N PHE A 54 11.49 -6.34 -11.06
CA PHE A 54 11.99 -5.02 -10.67
C PHE A 54 13.32 -5.14 -9.91
N THR A 55 14.21 -4.19 -10.15
CA THR A 55 15.44 -4.05 -9.36
C THR A 55 15.09 -3.69 -7.91
N PRO A 56 15.98 -3.97 -6.93
CA PRO A 56 15.77 -3.59 -5.54
C PRO A 56 15.45 -2.09 -5.36
N GLU A 57 16.09 -1.22 -6.14
CA GLU A 57 15.87 0.23 -6.11
C GLU A 57 14.45 0.57 -6.58
N ARG A 58 13.98 -0.08 -7.64
CA ARG A 58 12.62 0.12 -8.16
C ARG A 58 11.57 -0.44 -7.20
N LYS A 59 11.80 -1.61 -6.60
CA LYS A 59 10.92 -2.18 -5.56
C LYS A 59 10.78 -1.22 -4.38
N ASN A 60 11.90 -0.71 -3.87
CA ASN A 60 11.90 0.30 -2.81
C ASN A 60 11.17 1.58 -3.21
N LYS A 61 11.39 2.07 -4.44
CA LYS A 61 10.71 3.27 -4.94
C LYS A 61 9.20 3.06 -4.97
N VAL A 62 8.72 1.97 -5.58
CA VAL A 62 7.30 1.61 -5.66
C VAL A 62 6.68 1.50 -4.27
N GLY A 63 7.32 0.77 -3.35
CA GLY A 63 6.81 0.64 -1.98
C GLY A 63 6.66 2.00 -1.27
N ASN A 64 7.67 2.86 -1.36
CA ASN A 64 7.64 4.20 -0.78
C ASN A 64 6.54 5.08 -1.40
N ASP A 65 6.38 4.96 -2.71
CA ASP A 65 5.40 5.68 -3.50
C ASP A 65 3.96 5.25 -3.13
N LEU A 66 3.69 3.95 -3.00
CA LEU A 66 2.42 3.41 -2.52
C LEU A 66 2.11 3.87 -1.08
N VAL A 67 3.09 3.86 -0.18
CA VAL A 67 2.92 4.34 1.20
C VAL A 67 2.56 5.83 1.22
N LYS A 68 3.23 6.66 0.41
CA LYS A 68 2.92 8.10 0.30
C LYS A 68 1.52 8.30 -0.26
N LYS A 69 1.15 7.55 -1.30
CA LYS A 69 -0.17 7.61 -1.92
C LYS A 69 -1.26 7.24 -0.91
N TRP A 70 -1.10 6.13 -0.19
CA TRP A 70 -2.02 5.75 0.88
C TRP A 70 -2.14 6.82 1.96
N LYS A 71 -1.02 7.37 2.45
CA LYS A 71 -1.06 8.45 3.45
C LYS A 71 -1.82 9.67 2.94
N SER A 72 -1.67 10.04 1.67
CA SER A 72 -2.43 11.14 1.08
C SER A 72 -3.93 10.86 1.05
N ILE A 73 -4.30 9.62 0.71
CA ILE A 73 -5.70 9.20 0.65
C ILE A 73 -6.30 9.11 2.06
N SER A 74 -5.62 8.41 2.98
CA SER A 74 -6.07 8.23 4.37
C SER A 74 -6.16 9.55 5.13
N SER A 75 -5.24 10.49 4.86
CA SER A 75 -5.28 11.83 5.47
C SER A 75 -6.47 12.65 5.00
N SER A 76 -7.02 12.34 3.82
CA SER A 76 -8.18 13.04 3.29
C SER A 76 -9.49 12.63 3.98
N LYS A 77 -9.47 11.73 4.98
CA LYS A 77 -10.65 11.21 5.73
C LYS A 77 -11.74 10.50 4.91
N ILE A 78 -11.65 10.51 3.57
CA ILE A 78 -12.67 10.00 2.64
C ILE A 78 -13.00 8.51 2.85
N ILE A 79 -12.06 7.69 3.33
CA ILE A 79 -12.26 6.22 3.40
C ILE A 79 -12.89 5.75 4.73
N PHE A 80 -12.87 6.57 5.77
CA PHE A 80 -13.37 6.19 7.11
C PHE A 80 -14.54 7.07 7.57
N SER A 81 -15.20 7.79 6.65
CA SER A 81 -16.28 8.74 6.97
C SER A 81 -17.68 8.23 6.65
N ASP A 82 -17.89 6.94 6.46
CA ASP A 82 -19.23 6.36 6.45
C ASP A 82 -19.38 5.34 7.59
N THR A 83 -20.05 5.84 8.64
CA THR A 83 -20.94 5.18 9.62
C THR A 83 -20.39 4.10 10.55
#